data_AF-A0A944PL60-F1
#
_entry.id   AF-A0A944PL60-F1
#
_cell.length_a   1.000
_cell.length_b   1.000
_cell.length_c   1.000
_cell.angle_alpha   90.00
_cell.angle_beta   90.00
_cell.angle_gamma   90.00
#
_symmetry.space_group_name_H-M   'P 1'
#
loop_
_entity.id
_entity.type
_entity.pdbx_description
1 polymer ?
#
loop_
_entity_poly.entity_id
_entity_poly.type
_entity_poly.pdbx_seq_one_letter_code
_entity_poly.pdbx_strand_id
1 'polypeptide(L)'
;MARHGLYRVYTRLAVVAGIWALAIGMTTSVAIAQPGPVPSPGDDRFGVSRYFSGPQGLAIATEPCDPAGPTATDGIMADQLNPQLRAKMAGYLNAYKVSCARMVTQAVKDRGLNPRAATIAIATIIVESSMNNYSQAVDYTSLGLFQQQDWWGTREERLNPAHATNAFLDAMEQQYPGGSWNNEAIGEVCWHVQRPREDLRGLYAIEADDAALIANALWSGMGGGPKHPYASGRVVSGRSADGRLEAFAAGADGVYHAWQTAVNGSWSPWRFEGGPRNAQLAVASNADGRLELFALSDSTFDHMWQTGPSAGWSAWENFGTGGYRLAAGSNADGRIEVFASNANGVFHRWQTAPSGGWAHWEGAGGGPANARLAVENTPDGRLEVFALSDSTFEHLYQTGVNGGWSAWENFGGGGHAVAAGYNQDGRLEVFASNAQGVFHRWQTSPASWSEWAGTGGISNAELATSRSVDGRVEVFAINAGTASHAWQTGPNASYSQWETFGGGGTGIGAGNNADGRIEIFGTSHAGIYHRWQTGFTTWSEWGWLNDSGPAIN
;
A
#
# COMPACT_ATOMS: atom_id res chain seq x y z
N MET A 1 49.43 -48.91 -46.56
CA MET A 1 48.83 -48.05 -47.59
C MET A 1 48.46 -46.73 -46.88
N ALA A 2 49.31 -45.69 -46.86
CA ALA A 2 49.48 -44.65 -47.89
C ALA A 2 48.11 -44.09 -48.36
N ARG A 3 47.72 -42.81 -48.26
CA ARG A 3 48.47 -41.53 -48.18
C ARG A 3 47.48 -40.36 -47.95
N HIS A 4 47.96 -39.31 -47.25
CA HIS A 4 47.69 -37.84 -47.34
C HIS A 4 46.26 -37.29 -47.17
N GLY A 5 46.01 -36.14 -46.51
CA GLY A 5 46.83 -35.04 -45.94
C GLY A 5 45.86 -34.04 -45.20
N LEU A 6 46.22 -32.92 -44.58
CA LEU A 6 47.43 -32.09 -44.46
C LEU A 6 47.19 -30.98 -43.38
N TYR A 7 48.30 -30.56 -42.70
CA TYR A 7 48.56 -29.34 -41.86
C TYR A 7 47.72 -29.10 -40.58
N ARG A 8 48.18 -29.12 -39.30
CA ARG A 8 49.40 -28.64 -38.58
C ARG A 8 49.73 -27.15 -38.86
N VAL A 9 49.97 -26.20 -37.93
CA VAL A 9 50.47 -26.18 -36.54
C VAL A 9 50.43 -24.72 -36.02
N TYR A 10 50.14 -24.54 -34.72
CA TYR A 10 50.57 -23.56 -33.67
C TYR A 10 51.14 -22.15 -34.04
N THR A 11 51.12 -21.08 -33.21
CA THR A 11 51.65 -20.97 -31.82
C THR A 11 51.53 -19.52 -31.24
N ARG A 12 51.33 -19.40 -29.91
CA ARG A 12 51.89 -18.41 -28.91
C ARG A 12 51.50 -16.91 -29.01
N LEU A 13 51.44 -16.05 -27.97
CA LEU A 13 51.98 -15.86 -26.60
C LEU A 13 50.93 -15.07 -25.76
N ALA A 14 50.64 -15.31 -24.47
CA ALA A 14 51.35 -15.02 -23.20
C ALA A 14 51.39 -13.53 -22.73
N VAL A 15 51.22 -13.31 -21.39
CA VAL A 15 51.60 -12.15 -20.52
C VAL A 15 50.49 -11.08 -20.26
N VAL A 16 50.18 -10.48 -19.09
CA VAL A 16 50.51 -10.56 -17.63
C VAL A 16 49.52 -9.62 -16.84
N ALA A 17 49.27 -9.96 -15.56
CA ALA A 17 48.90 -9.15 -14.37
C ALA A 17 47.74 -8.12 -14.34
N GLY A 18 47.07 -8.11 -13.17
CA GLY A 18 46.37 -6.94 -12.64
C GLY A 18 45.54 -7.22 -11.40
N ILE A 19 46.17 -7.30 -10.22
CA ILE A 19 45.49 -7.13 -8.93
C ILE A 19 45.07 -5.66 -8.84
N TRP A 20 43.79 -5.39 -8.62
CA TRP A 20 43.30 -4.12 -8.06
C TRP A 20 42.24 -4.41 -7.00
N ALA A 21 42.66 -4.25 -5.74
CA ALA A 21 41.76 -3.96 -4.65
C ALA A 21 41.37 -2.47 -4.76
N LEU A 22 40.08 -2.18 -4.81
CA LEU A 22 39.56 -0.83 -4.65
C LEU A 22 38.45 -0.89 -3.61
N ALA A 23 38.84 -0.59 -2.37
CA ALA A 23 37.93 -0.16 -1.33
C ALA A 23 37.37 1.21 -1.74
N ILE A 24 36.12 1.25 -2.19
CA ILE A 24 35.36 2.49 -2.27
C ILE A 24 34.54 2.55 -0.99
N GLY A 25 35.01 3.36 -0.03
CA GLY A 25 34.17 3.84 1.05
C GLY A 25 33.05 4.67 0.44
N MET A 26 31.82 4.19 0.52
CA MET A 26 30.66 5.01 0.26
C MET A 26 30.47 5.91 1.48
N THR A 27 31.04 7.12 1.43
CA THR A 27 30.52 8.22 2.22
C THR A 27 29.08 8.44 1.77
N THR A 28 28.12 8.26 2.67
CA THR A 28 26.74 8.66 2.47
C THR A 28 26.74 10.12 2.01
N SER A 29 26.33 10.35 0.77
CA SER A 29 26.08 11.70 0.30
C SER A 29 24.81 12.16 1.02
N VAL A 30 24.94 13.16 1.88
CA VAL A 30 23.77 13.90 2.38
C VAL A 30 23.06 14.43 1.13
N ALA A 31 21.85 13.97 0.86
CA ALA A 31 21.04 14.46 -0.24
C ALA A 31 20.77 15.95 0.00
N ILE A 32 21.47 16.82 -0.72
CA ILE A 32 21.15 18.24 -0.76
C ILE A 32 19.79 18.34 -1.46
N ALA A 33 18.80 18.93 -0.79
CA ALA A 33 17.47 19.16 -1.33
C ALA A 33 17.57 19.90 -2.66
N GLN A 34 17.30 19.21 -3.77
CA GLN A 34 17.16 19.84 -5.07
C GLN A 34 15.87 20.69 -5.03
N PRO A 35 15.91 21.96 -5.44
CA PRO A 35 14.70 22.77 -5.52
C PRO A 35 13.71 22.13 -6.51
N GLY A 36 12.52 21.79 -6.02
CA GLY A 36 11.44 21.27 -6.85
C GLY A 36 10.96 22.31 -7.87
N PRO A 37 10.30 21.89 -8.96
CA PRO A 37 9.80 22.81 -9.99
C PRO A 37 8.88 23.87 -9.36
N VAL A 38 9.14 25.14 -9.68
CA VAL A 38 8.29 26.29 -9.36
C VAL A 38 7.39 26.55 -10.58
N PRO A 39 6.06 26.77 -10.41
CA PRO A 39 5.21 27.16 -11.53
C PRO A 39 5.80 28.36 -12.29
N SER A 40 5.88 28.24 -13.62
CA SER A 40 6.49 29.27 -14.47
C SER A 40 5.63 30.54 -14.57
N PRO A 41 6.22 31.72 -14.84
CA PRO A 41 5.53 33.02 -14.84
C PRO A 41 4.35 33.19 -15.82
N GLY A 42 4.09 32.21 -16.69
CA GLY A 42 3.00 32.24 -17.68
C GLY A 42 1.65 31.71 -17.18
N ASP A 43 1.62 30.96 -16.07
CA ASP A 43 0.40 30.39 -15.48
C ASP A 43 0.02 31.02 -14.12
N ASP A 44 0.78 32.01 -13.65
CA ASP A 44 0.46 32.79 -12.44
C ASP A 44 -0.60 33.86 -12.75
N ARG A 45 -1.87 33.51 -12.56
CA ARG A 45 -2.99 34.46 -12.63
C ARG A 45 -3.13 35.33 -11.37
N PHE A 46 -2.28 35.19 -10.34
CA PHE A 46 -2.59 35.62 -8.98
C PHE A 46 -1.48 36.37 -8.21
N GLY A 47 -0.39 36.76 -8.85
CA GLY A 47 0.32 37.99 -8.49
C GLY A 47 1.35 37.92 -7.35
N VAL A 48 1.97 36.76 -7.09
CA VAL A 48 3.12 36.65 -6.17
C VAL A 48 4.39 36.07 -6.83
N SER A 49 4.31 35.50 -8.05
CA SER A 49 5.49 34.97 -8.78
C SER A 49 6.55 36.04 -9.09
N ARG A 50 6.15 37.32 -9.23
CA ARG A 50 7.08 38.40 -9.60
C ARG A 50 8.18 38.67 -8.55
N TYR A 51 8.04 38.18 -7.32
CA TYR A 51 9.06 38.30 -6.27
C TYR A 51 10.07 37.14 -6.26
N PHE A 52 9.83 36.07 -7.03
CA PHE A 52 10.64 34.84 -6.96
C PHE A 52 11.54 34.62 -8.17
N SER A 53 11.67 35.62 -9.05
CA SER A 53 12.78 35.65 -10.02
C SER A 53 13.98 36.36 -9.39
N GLY A 54 14.81 35.61 -8.67
CA GLY A 54 16.14 36.07 -8.31
C GLY A 54 16.89 36.53 -9.58
N PRO A 55 17.83 37.48 -9.48
CA PRO A 55 18.66 37.83 -10.63
C PRO A 55 19.34 36.53 -11.12
N GLN A 56 19.04 36.13 -12.36
CA GLN A 56 19.56 34.94 -13.08
C GLN A 56 18.73 33.63 -13.06
N GLY A 57 17.48 33.60 -12.60
CA GLY A 57 16.63 32.41 -12.81
C GLY A 57 17.09 31.16 -12.03
N LEU A 58 17.77 31.37 -10.89
CA LEU A 58 18.14 30.32 -9.94
C LEU A 58 17.01 30.14 -8.91
N ALA A 59 16.66 28.89 -8.60
CA ALA A 59 15.66 28.57 -7.59
C ALA A 59 16.14 28.96 -6.18
N ILE A 60 15.24 29.50 -5.36
CA ILE A 60 15.53 29.92 -3.98
C ILE A 60 15.85 28.69 -3.13
N ALA A 61 16.92 28.77 -2.35
CA ALA A 61 17.34 27.68 -1.48
C ALA A 61 16.25 27.33 -0.44
N THR A 62 16.08 26.04 -0.19
CA THR A 62 15.13 25.51 0.79
C THR A 62 15.84 24.66 1.85
N GLU A 63 15.25 24.62 3.05
CA GLU A 63 15.60 23.65 4.09
C GLU A 63 14.64 22.46 4.08
N PRO A 64 15.07 21.30 4.60
CA PRO A 64 14.16 20.21 4.96
C PRO A 64 13.11 20.70 5.94
N CYS A 65 11.85 20.28 5.75
CA CYS A 65 10.80 20.54 6.73
C CYS A 65 10.83 19.52 7.87
N ASP A 66 11.00 18.25 7.50
CA ASP A 66 11.33 17.17 8.42
C ASP A 66 12.87 17.01 8.41
N PRO A 67 13.56 17.01 9.57
CA PRO A 67 14.98 16.72 9.63
C PRO A 67 15.36 15.36 9.01
N ALA A 68 14.44 14.39 9.00
CA ALA A 68 14.62 13.10 8.34
C ALA A 68 14.39 13.16 6.80
N GLY A 69 13.93 14.30 6.30
CA GLY A 69 13.60 14.53 4.90
C GLY A 69 12.23 13.95 4.50
N PRO A 70 11.89 14.05 3.20
CA PRO A 70 10.66 13.49 2.66
C PRO A 70 10.65 11.96 2.69
N THR A 71 9.50 11.38 2.97
CA THR A 71 9.28 9.93 2.98
C THR A 71 8.64 9.44 1.68
N ALA A 72 8.65 8.13 1.43
CA ALA A 72 7.91 7.53 0.32
C ALA A 72 6.40 7.78 0.42
N THR A 73 5.85 7.79 1.64
CA THR A 73 4.44 8.13 1.90
C THR A 73 4.12 9.56 1.49
N ASP A 74 5.06 10.49 1.71
CA ASP A 74 4.90 11.88 1.25
C ASP A 74 4.84 11.95 -0.28
N GLY A 75 5.62 11.11 -0.98
CA GLY A 75 5.58 11.00 -2.45
C GLY A 75 4.26 10.42 -2.97
N ILE A 76 3.81 9.30 -2.42
CA ILE A 76 2.53 8.66 -2.79
C ILE A 76 1.35 9.63 -2.56
N MET A 77 1.36 10.33 -1.42
CA MET A 77 0.32 11.31 -1.11
C MET A 77 0.34 12.48 -2.09
N ALA A 78 1.52 12.93 -2.55
CA ALA A 78 1.61 13.93 -3.60
C ALA A 78 0.96 13.44 -4.90
N ASP A 79 1.28 12.22 -5.34
CA ASP A 79 0.73 11.62 -6.56
C ASP A 79 -0.79 11.44 -6.50
N GLN A 80 -1.33 11.07 -5.33
CA GLN A 80 -2.77 10.89 -5.11
C GLN A 80 -3.54 12.22 -5.07
N LEU A 81 -2.96 13.25 -4.45
CA LEU A 81 -3.61 14.54 -4.29
C LEU A 81 -3.55 15.37 -5.57
N ASN A 82 -2.43 15.33 -6.30
CA ASN A 82 -2.21 16.16 -7.49
C ASN A 82 -3.38 16.20 -8.50
N PRO A 83 -4.03 15.07 -8.87
CA PRO A 83 -5.17 15.06 -9.78
C PRO A 83 -6.49 15.62 -9.19
N GLN A 84 -6.57 15.74 -7.86
CA GLN A 84 -7.76 16.19 -7.13
C GLN A 84 -7.76 17.69 -6.87
N LEU A 85 -6.55 18.27 -6.76
CA LEU A 85 -6.34 19.70 -6.57
C LEU A 85 -6.73 20.49 -7.82
N ARG A 86 -7.19 21.72 -7.62
CA ARG A 86 -7.71 22.59 -8.69
C ARG A 86 -7.06 23.96 -8.75
N ALA A 87 -6.28 24.32 -7.73
CA ALA A 87 -5.66 25.61 -7.57
C ALA A 87 -4.13 25.51 -7.71
N LYS A 88 -3.36 26.34 -7.00
CA LYS A 88 -1.92 26.56 -7.24
C LYS A 88 -1.08 25.29 -7.14
N MET A 89 -1.50 24.31 -6.34
CA MET A 89 -0.74 23.07 -6.11
C MET A 89 -1.13 21.89 -6.98
N ALA A 90 -2.12 22.04 -7.86
CA ALA A 90 -2.51 21.01 -8.82
C ALA A 90 -1.36 20.65 -9.78
N GLY A 91 -0.87 19.41 -9.70
CA GLY A 91 0.27 18.92 -10.50
C GLY A 91 1.64 19.38 -10.00
N TYR A 92 1.70 20.10 -8.88
CA TYR A 92 2.94 20.67 -8.33
C TYR A 92 3.27 20.16 -6.92
N LEU A 93 2.41 19.34 -6.30
CA LEU A 93 2.81 18.60 -5.09
C LEU A 93 3.89 17.58 -5.44
N ASN A 94 4.83 17.42 -4.51
CA ASN A 94 5.85 16.38 -4.53
C ASN A 94 6.13 15.95 -3.09
N ALA A 95 6.93 14.89 -2.90
CA ALA A 95 7.27 14.37 -1.59
C ALA A 95 7.79 15.46 -0.62
N TYR A 96 8.60 16.40 -1.12
CA TYR A 96 9.10 17.49 -0.30
C TYR A 96 7.99 18.40 0.22
N LYS A 97 7.10 18.89 -0.64
CA LYS A 97 5.98 19.76 -0.24
C LYS A 97 5.02 19.05 0.71
N VAL A 98 4.76 17.77 0.49
CA VAL A 98 3.92 16.97 1.39
C VAL A 98 4.60 16.79 2.75
N SER A 99 5.93 16.58 2.80
CA SER A 99 6.66 16.53 4.07
C SER A 99 6.53 17.84 4.87
N CYS A 100 6.49 18.98 4.18
CA CYS A 100 6.25 20.28 4.80
C CYS A 100 4.84 20.42 5.37
N ALA A 101 3.82 20.06 4.59
CA ALA A 101 2.44 20.03 5.06
C ALA A 101 2.25 19.07 6.23
N ARG A 102 2.93 17.92 6.21
CA ARG A 102 2.92 16.92 7.28
C ARG A 102 3.45 17.51 8.59
N MET A 103 4.57 18.22 8.56
CA MET A 103 5.13 18.88 9.74
C MET A 103 4.23 20.00 10.29
N VAL A 104 3.60 20.79 9.41
CA VAL A 104 2.58 21.78 9.81
C VAL A 104 1.40 21.10 10.49
N THR A 105 0.86 20.05 9.86
CA THR A 105 -0.29 19.30 10.39
C THR A 105 0.03 18.65 11.73
N GLN A 106 1.24 18.10 11.89
CA GLN A 106 1.70 17.51 13.15
C GLN A 106 1.78 18.55 14.27
N ALA A 107 2.33 19.74 14.00
CA ALA A 107 2.38 20.81 14.99
C ALA A 107 0.98 21.26 15.46
N VAL A 108 0.00 21.30 14.55
CA VAL A 108 -1.40 21.59 14.89
C VAL A 108 -2.00 20.49 15.78
N LYS A 109 -1.70 19.20 15.50
CA LYS A 109 -2.11 18.06 16.33
C LYS A 109 -1.48 18.09 17.72
N ASP A 110 -0.19 18.38 17.81
CA ASP A 110 0.56 18.44 19.07
C ASP A 110 0.01 19.55 19.99
N ARG A 111 -0.59 20.59 19.40
CA ARG A 111 -1.29 21.67 20.11
C ARG A 111 -2.72 21.31 20.54
N GLY A 112 -3.24 20.15 20.15
CA GLY A 112 -4.61 19.71 20.47
C GLY A 112 -5.71 20.47 19.72
N LEU A 113 -5.37 21.16 18.62
CA LEU A 113 -6.36 21.82 17.76
C LEU A 113 -7.02 20.81 16.81
N ASN A 114 -7.96 21.27 15.96
CA ASN A 114 -8.79 20.41 15.11
C ASN A 114 -8.37 20.48 13.61
N PRO A 115 -8.92 19.63 12.71
CA PRO A 115 -8.50 19.59 11.30
C PRO A 115 -8.61 20.92 10.57
N ARG A 116 -9.59 21.75 10.95
CA ARG A 116 -9.79 23.06 10.34
C ARG A 116 -8.61 23.99 10.62
N ALA A 117 -7.96 23.90 11.78
CA ALA A 117 -6.73 24.66 12.05
C ALA A 117 -5.58 24.23 11.12
N ALA A 118 -5.46 22.94 10.79
CA ALA A 118 -4.48 22.50 9.79
C ALA A 118 -4.83 22.98 8.39
N THR A 119 -6.12 23.00 8.01
CA THR A 119 -6.57 23.59 6.74
C THR A 119 -6.14 25.06 6.64
N ILE A 120 -6.35 25.85 7.69
CA ILE A 120 -5.95 27.27 7.74
C ILE A 120 -4.44 27.42 7.59
N ALA A 121 -3.66 26.64 8.35
CA ALA A 121 -2.20 26.68 8.28
C ALA A 121 -1.67 26.24 6.90
N ILE A 122 -2.26 25.21 6.30
CA ILE A 122 -1.88 24.72 4.96
C ILE A 122 -2.23 25.73 3.88
N ALA A 123 -3.44 26.31 3.91
CA ALA A 123 -3.83 27.37 2.98
C ALA A 123 -2.85 28.55 3.03
N THR A 124 -2.40 28.89 4.24
CA THR A 124 -1.36 29.91 4.43
C THR A 124 -0.07 29.54 3.72
N ILE A 125 0.52 28.37 4.00
CA ILE A 125 1.83 28.02 3.41
C ILE A 125 1.78 27.79 1.88
N ILE A 126 0.61 27.45 1.31
CA ILE A 126 0.43 27.40 -0.14
C ILE A 126 0.57 28.79 -0.76
N VAL A 127 -0.09 29.79 -0.18
CA VAL A 127 -0.03 31.17 -0.68
C VAL A 127 1.37 31.75 -0.48
N GLU A 128 1.90 31.67 0.75
CA GLU A 128 3.14 32.34 1.15
C GLU A 128 4.38 31.80 0.46
N SER A 129 4.51 30.48 0.40
CA SER A 129 5.75 29.85 -0.04
C SER A 129 5.58 28.81 -1.12
N SER A 130 4.34 28.54 -1.56
CA SER A 130 4.03 27.35 -2.36
C SER A 130 4.51 26.08 -1.66
N MET A 131 4.39 26.05 -0.33
CA MET A 131 4.82 24.95 0.55
C MET A 131 6.33 24.66 0.51
N ASN A 132 7.16 25.69 0.31
CA ASN A 132 8.62 25.57 0.32
C ASN A 132 9.20 26.24 1.58
N ASN A 133 10.06 25.54 2.32
CA ASN A 133 10.72 26.11 3.49
C ASN A 133 11.96 26.92 3.08
N TYR A 134 11.77 28.12 2.53
CA TYR A 134 12.86 28.91 1.96
C TYR A 134 13.89 29.34 3.03
N SER A 135 15.15 28.91 2.87
CA SER A 135 16.28 29.32 3.73
C SER A 135 16.80 30.71 3.41
N GLN A 136 16.47 31.25 2.25
CA GLN A 136 16.98 32.54 1.82
C GLN A 136 15.88 33.59 1.83
N ALA A 137 16.13 34.70 2.53
CA ALA A 137 15.25 35.85 2.49
C ALA A 137 15.44 36.55 1.15
N VAL A 138 14.38 36.56 0.33
CA VAL A 138 14.33 37.24 -0.97
C VAL A 138 13.45 38.49 -0.93
N ASP A 139 12.62 38.62 0.10
CA ASP A 139 11.81 39.79 0.38
C ASP A 139 11.96 40.17 1.87
N TYR A 140 12.57 41.33 2.14
CA TYR A 140 12.96 41.79 3.48
C TYR A 140 13.67 40.71 4.31
N THR A 141 13.09 40.33 5.45
CA THR A 141 13.64 39.29 6.34
C THR A 141 12.84 37.99 6.27
N SER A 142 11.84 37.87 5.39
CA SER A 142 10.92 36.72 5.34
C SER A 142 11.65 35.40 5.09
N LEU A 143 11.34 34.40 5.91
CA LEU A 143 11.91 33.05 5.82
C LEU A 143 10.85 31.98 6.05
N GLY A 144 11.16 30.77 5.58
CA GLY A 144 10.44 29.55 5.91
C GLY A 144 9.02 29.44 5.33
N LEU A 145 8.28 28.42 5.79
CA LEU A 145 6.99 28.03 5.20
C LEU A 145 5.93 29.13 5.20
N PHE A 146 5.88 29.93 6.25
CA PHE A 146 4.91 31.01 6.45
C PHE A 146 5.44 32.39 6.01
N GLN A 147 6.65 32.46 5.43
CA GLN A 147 7.33 33.71 5.06
C GLN A 147 7.39 34.74 6.21
N GLN A 148 7.62 34.26 7.43
CA GLN A 148 7.64 35.05 8.65
C GLN A 148 8.86 35.99 8.70
N GLN A 149 8.64 37.25 9.09
CA GLN A 149 9.68 38.26 9.32
C GLN A 149 10.39 38.03 10.66
N ASP A 150 11.53 38.67 10.88
CA ASP A 150 12.38 38.53 12.08
C ASP A 150 11.68 38.81 13.43
N TRP A 151 10.63 39.62 13.45
CA TRP A 151 9.82 39.84 14.65
C TRP A 151 8.96 38.63 15.07
N TRP A 152 8.82 37.61 14.21
CA TRP A 152 8.18 36.33 14.57
C TRP A 152 9.14 35.36 15.26
N GLY A 153 10.45 35.60 15.20
CA GLY A 153 11.46 34.73 15.80
C GLY A 153 12.82 34.80 15.13
N THR A 154 13.80 34.11 15.72
CA THR A 154 15.14 33.94 15.15
C THR A 154 15.09 33.21 13.80
N ARG A 155 16.21 33.23 13.07
CA ARG A 155 16.31 32.52 11.78
C ARG A 155 16.04 31.02 11.94
N GLU A 156 16.64 30.41 12.95
CA GLU A 156 16.52 28.99 13.26
C GLU A 156 15.07 28.63 13.60
N GLU A 157 14.39 29.47 14.38
CA GLU A 157 12.98 29.31 14.74
C GLU A 157 12.05 29.40 13.54
N ARG A 158 12.27 30.37 12.64
CA ARG A 158 11.43 30.56 11.45
C ARG A 158 11.65 29.51 10.36
N LEU A 159 12.81 28.85 10.35
CA LEU A 159 13.10 27.71 9.47
C LEU A 159 12.67 26.37 10.07
N ASN A 160 12.33 26.30 11.35
CA ASN A 160 11.78 25.12 11.99
C ASN A 160 10.26 25.08 11.79
N PRO A 161 9.70 24.14 11.00
CA PRO A 161 8.26 24.13 10.72
C PRO A 161 7.37 24.02 11.95
N ALA A 162 7.78 23.27 12.98
CA ALA A 162 6.99 23.13 14.19
C ALA A 162 6.93 24.44 14.98
N HIS A 163 8.05 25.15 15.10
CA HIS A 163 8.09 26.44 15.78
C HIS A 163 7.31 27.51 14.98
N ALA A 164 7.59 27.64 13.68
CA ALA A 164 6.91 28.60 12.80
C ALA A 164 5.38 28.40 12.77
N THR A 165 4.93 27.14 12.73
CA THR A 165 3.51 26.80 12.81
C THR A 165 2.90 27.20 14.15
N ASN A 166 3.58 26.92 15.27
CA ASN A 166 3.08 27.31 16.58
C ASN A 166 3.00 28.84 16.75
N ALA A 167 3.98 29.59 16.24
CA ALA A 167 3.91 31.05 16.24
C ALA A 167 2.69 31.56 15.43
N PHE A 168 2.44 30.99 14.25
CA PHE A 168 1.25 31.29 13.45
C PHE A 168 -0.05 30.99 14.22
N LEU A 169 -0.13 29.82 14.87
CA LEU A 169 -1.30 29.42 15.66
C LEU A 169 -1.50 30.29 16.90
N ASP A 170 -0.43 30.78 17.54
CA ASP A 170 -0.50 31.75 18.65
C ASP A 170 -1.18 33.04 18.20
N ALA A 171 -0.75 33.58 17.05
CA ALA A 171 -1.36 34.76 16.47
C ALA A 171 -2.81 34.52 16.04
N MET A 172 -3.13 33.34 15.52
CA MET A 172 -4.51 32.94 15.19
C MET A 172 -5.41 32.95 16.43
N GLU A 173 -5.01 32.29 17.52
CA GLU A 173 -5.81 32.22 18.74
C GLU A 173 -5.92 33.56 19.46
N GLN A 174 -4.89 34.41 19.38
CA GLN A 174 -4.93 35.78 19.91
C GLN A 174 -5.94 36.66 19.17
N GLN A 175 -6.03 36.54 17.84
CA GLN A 175 -6.96 37.31 17.03
C GLN A 175 -8.39 36.74 17.07
N TYR A 176 -8.52 35.44 17.29
CA TYR A 176 -9.80 34.72 17.33
C TYR A 176 -9.99 34.02 18.70
N PRO A 177 -10.18 34.80 19.78
CA PRO A 177 -10.30 34.25 21.13
C PRO A 177 -11.54 33.35 21.25
N GLY A 178 -11.44 32.33 22.11
CA GLY A 178 -12.51 31.34 22.30
C GLY A 178 -12.71 30.40 21.11
N GLY A 179 -11.75 30.30 20.21
CA GLY A 179 -11.81 29.40 19.05
C GLY A 179 -12.73 29.90 17.93
N SER A 180 -13.04 31.19 17.88
CA SER A 180 -13.97 31.79 16.92
C SER A 180 -13.53 31.65 15.45
N TRP A 181 -12.24 31.40 15.21
CA TRP A 181 -11.67 31.03 13.91
C TRP A 181 -12.34 29.78 13.30
N ASN A 182 -12.99 28.94 14.11
CA ASN A 182 -13.75 27.77 13.62
C ASN A 182 -14.98 28.15 12.79
N ASN A 183 -15.51 29.35 12.98
CA ASN A 183 -16.74 29.80 12.34
C ASN A 183 -16.48 30.82 11.23
N GLU A 184 -15.24 31.30 11.09
CA GLU A 184 -14.84 32.29 10.11
C GLU A 184 -14.35 31.63 8.81
N ALA A 185 -14.48 32.32 7.68
CA ALA A 185 -13.94 31.85 6.41
C ALA A 185 -12.42 31.63 6.50
N ILE A 186 -11.93 30.49 6.01
CA ILE A 186 -10.51 30.10 6.11
C ILE A 186 -9.59 31.21 5.57
N GLY A 187 -9.92 31.77 4.40
CA GLY A 187 -9.11 32.82 3.79
C GLY A 187 -9.05 34.10 4.64
N GLU A 188 -10.13 34.45 5.33
CA GLU A 188 -10.19 35.60 6.23
C GLU A 188 -9.34 35.37 7.48
N VAL A 189 -9.35 34.16 8.04
CA VAL A 189 -8.45 33.82 9.15
C VAL A 189 -6.99 33.93 8.73
N CYS A 190 -6.62 33.35 7.58
CA CYS A 190 -5.25 33.42 7.07
C CYS A 190 -4.79 34.87 6.87
N TRP A 191 -5.63 35.70 6.24
CA TRP A 191 -5.34 37.11 5.97
C TRP A 191 -5.17 37.92 7.26
N HIS A 192 -6.04 37.75 8.25
CA HIS A 192 -5.91 38.48 9.53
C HIS A 192 -4.64 38.11 10.31
N VAL A 193 -4.24 36.83 10.26
CA VAL A 193 -3.01 36.37 10.93
C VAL A 193 -1.76 36.86 10.23
N GLN A 194 -1.68 36.70 8.90
CA GLN A 194 -0.50 37.07 8.11
C GLN A 194 -0.39 38.57 7.82
N ARG A 195 -1.53 39.28 7.76
CA ARG A 195 -1.65 40.71 7.45
C ARG A 195 -0.88 41.13 6.19
N PRO A 196 -1.04 40.44 5.05
CA PRO A 196 -0.46 40.90 3.80
C PRO A 196 -1.18 42.18 3.33
N ARG A 197 -0.71 42.76 2.22
CA ARG A 197 -1.38 43.92 1.60
C ARG A 197 -2.84 43.60 1.25
N GLU A 198 -3.72 44.60 1.34
CA GLU A 198 -5.18 44.42 1.14
C GLU A 198 -5.53 43.80 -0.23
N ASP A 199 -4.73 44.09 -1.27
CA ASP A 199 -4.92 43.55 -2.62
C ASP A 199 -4.74 42.02 -2.71
N LEU A 200 -4.18 41.39 -1.67
CA LEU A 200 -3.92 39.94 -1.62
C LEU A 200 -4.96 39.16 -0.78
N ARG A 201 -5.97 39.82 -0.21
CA ARG A 201 -6.93 39.21 0.73
C ARG A 201 -7.66 37.98 0.17
N GLY A 202 -7.99 37.98 -1.11
CA GLY A 202 -8.71 36.86 -1.75
C GLY A 202 -7.86 35.62 -2.02
N LEU A 203 -6.53 35.69 -1.92
CA LEU A 203 -5.66 34.60 -2.39
C LEU A 203 -5.76 33.33 -1.52
N TYR A 204 -5.85 33.46 -0.20
CA TYR A 204 -6.01 32.29 0.68
C TYR A 204 -7.36 31.59 0.49
N ALA A 205 -8.40 32.34 0.11
CA ALA A 205 -9.72 31.77 -0.13
C ALA A 205 -9.74 30.85 -1.37
N ILE A 206 -8.93 31.16 -2.39
CA ILE A 206 -8.78 30.32 -3.60
C ILE A 206 -8.19 28.96 -3.24
N GLU A 207 -7.22 28.94 -2.32
CA GLU A 207 -6.51 27.72 -1.92
C GLU A 207 -7.22 26.94 -0.80
N ALA A 208 -8.30 27.47 -0.23
CA ALA A 208 -8.92 26.90 0.97
C ALA A 208 -9.45 25.47 0.77
N ASP A 209 -10.08 25.19 -0.37
CA ASP A 209 -10.63 23.85 -0.68
C ASP A 209 -9.49 22.83 -0.90
N ASP A 210 -8.47 23.21 -1.67
CA ASP A 210 -7.29 22.37 -1.92
C ASP A 210 -6.49 22.14 -0.62
N ALA A 211 -6.34 23.16 0.20
CA ALA A 211 -5.77 23.06 1.54
C ALA A 211 -6.58 22.14 2.45
N ALA A 212 -7.91 22.12 2.31
CA ALA A 212 -8.75 21.20 3.07
C ALA A 212 -8.53 19.75 2.63
N LEU A 213 -8.38 19.50 1.33
CA LEU A 213 -8.03 18.16 0.82
C LEU A 213 -6.69 17.67 1.38
N ILE A 214 -5.65 18.52 1.31
CA ILE A 214 -4.32 18.20 1.83
C ILE A 214 -4.36 18.01 3.35
N ALA A 215 -4.98 18.94 4.07
CA ALA A 215 -5.09 18.89 5.52
C ALA A 215 -5.86 17.65 5.98
N ASN A 216 -6.97 17.30 5.35
CA ASN A 216 -7.74 16.12 5.71
C ASN A 216 -6.91 14.83 5.52
N ALA A 217 -6.20 14.71 4.39
CA ALA A 217 -5.32 13.56 4.13
C ALA A 217 -4.22 13.40 5.19
N LEU A 218 -3.66 14.51 5.67
CA LEU A 218 -2.61 14.53 6.71
C LEU A 218 -3.17 14.47 8.14
N TRP A 219 -4.38 14.98 8.37
CA TRP A 219 -5.01 15.09 9.68
C TRP A 219 -5.50 13.75 10.19
N SER A 220 -6.02 12.91 9.30
CA SER A 220 -6.19 11.48 9.59
C SER A 220 -4.87 10.74 9.79
N GLY A 221 -3.73 11.46 9.76
CA GLY A 221 -2.36 10.93 9.83
C GLY A 221 -2.30 9.70 10.69
N MET A 222 -1.64 8.67 10.17
CA MET A 222 -1.85 7.22 10.35
C MET A 222 -2.07 6.62 11.78
N GLY A 223 -2.41 7.40 12.81
CA GLY A 223 -2.89 6.96 14.13
C GLY A 223 -4.41 6.84 14.26
N GLY A 224 -5.15 7.11 13.19
CA GLY A 224 -6.53 6.69 12.98
C GLY A 224 -6.69 6.62 11.47
N GLY A 225 -5.97 5.68 10.85
CA GLY A 225 -5.59 5.79 9.44
C GLY A 225 -6.77 6.17 8.54
N PRO A 226 -6.58 6.99 7.50
CA PRO A 226 -7.42 6.77 6.33
C PRO A 226 -7.24 5.30 5.99
N LYS A 227 -8.35 4.63 5.64
CA LYS A 227 -8.33 3.34 4.94
C LYS A 227 -7.10 3.31 4.06
N HIS A 228 -6.25 2.31 4.21
CA HIS A 228 -5.22 2.07 3.22
C HIS A 228 -5.84 2.28 1.84
N PRO A 229 -5.25 3.14 0.96
CA PRO A 229 -5.69 3.18 -0.42
C PRO A 229 -5.63 1.73 -0.89
N TYR A 230 -6.79 1.24 -1.26
CA TYR A 230 -7.08 -0.15 -1.38
C TYR A 230 -6.09 -0.85 -2.34
N ALA A 231 -5.17 -1.66 -1.83
CA ALA A 231 -4.15 -2.30 -2.69
C ALA A 231 -3.97 -3.82 -2.45
N SER A 232 -4.53 -4.40 -1.39
CA SER A 232 -4.43 -5.86 -1.18
C SER A 232 -5.79 -6.54 -1.30
N GLY A 233 -5.83 -7.69 -1.97
CA GLY A 233 -7.00 -8.57 -2.04
C GLY A 233 -8.17 -8.07 -2.91
N ARG A 234 -7.91 -7.19 -3.88
CA ARG A 234 -8.93 -6.77 -4.87
C ARG A 234 -9.11 -7.72 -6.03
N VAL A 235 -8.18 -8.66 -6.18
CA VAL A 235 -8.31 -9.81 -7.07
C VAL A 235 -8.11 -11.07 -6.25
N VAL A 236 -9.00 -12.04 -6.41
CA VAL A 236 -8.88 -13.38 -5.83
C VAL A 236 -9.23 -14.41 -6.89
N SER A 237 -8.70 -15.61 -6.73
CA SER A 237 -9.06 -16.74 -7.59
C SER A 237 -9.45 -17.95 -6.75
N GLY A 238 -10.41 -18.72 -7.24
CA GLY A 238 -10.87 -19.98 -6.65
C GLY A 238 -10.96 -21.05 -7.72
N ARG A 239 -10.70 -22.30 -7.35
CA ARG A 239 -10.87 -23.44 -8.27
C ARG A 239 -12.24 -24.05 -8.05
N SER A 240 -13.09 -24.00 -9.07
CA SER A 240 -14.39 -24.67 -9.08
C SER A 240 -14.24 -26.18 -8.98
N ALA A 241 -15.31 -26.86 -8.56
CA ALA A 241 -15.30 -28.32 -8.36
C ALA A 241 -14.97 -29.12 -9.64
N ASP A 242 -15.19 -28.55 -10.82
CA ASP A 242 -14.81 -29.12 -12.11
C ASP A 242 -13.34 -28.89 -12.51
N GLY A 243 -12.55 -28.21 -11.67
CA GLY A 243 -11.13 -27.95 -11.86
C GLY A 243 -10.82 -26.65 -12.60
N ARG A 244 -11.81 -25.91 -13.09
CA ARG A 244 -11.59 -24.59 -13.72
C ARG A 244 -11.25 -23.54 -12.67
N LEU A 245 -10.33 -22.64 -12.99
CA LEU A 245 -10.14 -21.43 -12.19
C LEU A 245 -11.25 -20.39 -12.50
N GLU A 246 -11.69 -19.72 -11.45
CA GLU A 246 -12.58 -18.55 -11.49
C GLU A 246 -11.86 -17.39 -10.79
N ALA A 247 -11.87 -16.21 -11.38
CA ALA A 247 -11.22 -15.00 -10.88
C ALA A 247 -12.27 -13.91 -10.62
N PHE A 248 -12.11 -13.22 -9.49
CA PHE A 248 -12.99 -12.13 -9.08
C PHE A 248 -12.16 -10.88 -8.87
N ALA A 249 -12.65 -9.73 -9.35
CA ALA A 249 -11.99 -8.45 -9.20
C ALA A 249 -12.98 -7.36 -8.76
N ALA A 250 -12.61 -6.55 -7.76
CA ALA A 250 -13.45 -5.47 -7.25
C ALA A 250 -12.99 -4.10 -7.73
N GLY A 251 -13.70 -3.55 -8.72
CA GLY A 251 -13.48 -2.21 -9.27
C GLY A 251 -14.21 -1.11 -8.51
N ALA A 252 -14.12 0.11 -9.04
CA ALA A 252 -14.74 1.30 -8.45
C ALA A 252 -16.28 1.27 -8.42
N ASP A 253 -16.88 0.42 -9.25
CA ASP A 253 -18.33 0.30 -9.48
C ASP A 253 -18.93 -1.01 -8.97
N GLY A 254 -18.12 -2.02 -8.67
CA GLY A 254 -18.54 -3.28 -8.08
C GLY A 254 -17.59 -4.43 -8.38
N VAL A 255 -18.09 -5.65 -8.20
CA VAL A 255 -17.36 -6.89 -8.39
C VAL A 255 -17.60 -7.45 -9.80
N TYR A 256 -16.53 -7.93 -10.40
CA TYR A 256 -16.50 -8.59 -11.68
C TYR A 256 -15.99 -10.02 -11.52
N HIS A 257 -16.45 -10.91 -12.40
CA HIS A 257 -16.13 -12.32 -12.40
C HIS A 257 -15.70 -12.78 -13.80
N ALA A 258 -14.62 -13.55 -13.87
CA ALA A 258 -14.15 -14.21 -15.07
C ALA A 258 -13.82 -15.69 -14.79
N TRP A 259 -14.07 -16.48 -15.82
CA TRP A 259 -14.00 -17.92 -15.94
C TRP A 259 -12.92 -18.59 -16.78
N GLN A 260 -12.22 -19.63 -16.36
CA GLN A 260 -11.70 -20.56 -17.38
C GLN A 260 -12.87 -21.24 -18.09
N THR A 261 -12.88 -21.27 -19.42
CA THR A 261 -13.95 -21.89 -20.25
C THR A 261 -13.81 -23.40 -20.40
N ALA A 262 -12.59 -23.91 -20.16
CA ALA A 262 -12.25 -25.31 -20.00
C ALA A 262 -11.10 -25.40 -18.99
N VAL A 263 -10.92 -26.56 -18.36
CA VAL A 263 -9.83 -26.79 -17.39
C VAL A 263 -8.48 -26.45 -18.05
N ASN A 264 -7.71 -25.55 -17.42
CA ASN A 264 -6.42 -25.06 -17.91
C ASN A 264 -6.51 -24.35 -19.29
N GLY A 265 -7.69 -23.87 -19.67
CA GLY A 265 -7.99 -23.29 -20.98
C GLY A 265 -8.08 -21.76 -20.98
N SER A 266 -8.67 -21.22 -22.05
CA SER A 266 -8.88 -19.78 -22.21
C SER A 266 -9.91 -19.24 -21.21
N TRP A 267 -9.77 -17.97 -20.88
CA TRP A 267 -10.69 -17.25 -20.00
C TRP A 267 -11.93 -16.74 -20.74
N SER A 268 -13.06 -16.60 -20.05
CA SER A 268 -14.25 -15.88 -20.49
C SER A 268 -14.00 -14.37 -20.47
N PRO A 269 -14.82 -13.56 -21.16
CA PRO A 269 -14.90 -12.13 -20.88
C PRO A 269 -15.29 -11.89 -19.42
N TRP A 270 -14.96 -10.71 -18.89
CA TRP A 270 -15.39 -10.31 -17.56
C TRP A 270 -16.90 -10.02 -17.53
N ARG A 271 -17.56 -10.51 -16.48
CA ARG A 271 -18.98 -10.26 -16.19
C ARG A 271 -19.10 -9.38 -14.96
N PHE A 272 -19.91 -8.32 -15.04
CA PHE A 272 -20.27 -7.52 -13.87
C PHE A 272 -21.30 -8.25 -13.00
N GLU A 273 -20.98 -8.43 -11.72
CA GLU A 273 -21.83 -9.11 -10.73
C GLU A 273 -22.50 -8.13 -9.76
N GLY A 274 -22.23 -6.82 -9.85
CA GLY A 274 -22.72 -5.83 -8.90
C GLY A 274 -21.99 -5.90 -7.55
N GLY A 275 -22.72 -5.80 -6.45
CA GLY A 275 -22.13 -5.93 -5.11
C GLY A 275 -21.31 -4.73 -4.63
N PRO A 276 -20.55 -4.91 -3.54
CA PRO A 276 -19.81 -3.83 -2.90
C PRO A 276 -18.72 -3.25 -3.81
N ARG A 277 -18.71 -1.91 -3.94
CA ARG A 277 -17.69 -1.16 -4.67
C ARG A 277 -16.38 -1.17 -3.92
N ASN A 278 -15.26 -1.15 -4.65
CA ASN A 278 -13.92 -0.99 -4.07
C ASN A 278 -13.56 -2.06 -3.02
N ALA A 279 -14.27 -3.19 -3.02
CA ALA A 279 -14.19 -4.18 -1.96
C ALA A 279 -12.83 -4.88 -1.92
N GLN A 280 -12.42 -5.31 -0.73
CA GLN A 280 -11.53 -6.46 -0.64
C GLN A 280 -12.36 -7.73 -0.79
N LEU A 281 -11.78 -8.71 -1.46
CA LEU A 281 -12.36 -10.01 -1.73
C LEU A 281 -11.64 -11.10 -0.95
N ALA A 282 -12.39 -12.12 -0.55
CA ALA A 282 -11.88 -13.45 -0.22
C ALA A 282 -12.82 -14.49 -0.85
N VAL A 283 -12.27 -15.61 -1.28
CA VAL A 283 -13.05 -16.72 -1.82
C VAL A 283 -12.68 -17.99 -1.06
N ALA A 284 -13.68 -18.79 -0.71
CA ALA A 284 -13.48 -20.08 -0.07
C ALA A 284 -14.33 -21.16 -0.76
N SER A 285 -13.87 -22.41 -0.66
CA SER A 285 -14.64 -23.56 -1.12
C SER A 285 -15.44 -24.13 0.04
N ASN A 286 -16.75 -24.25 -0.14
CA ASN A 286 -17.62 -25.00 0.75
C ASN A 286 -17.28 -26.49 0.70
N ALA A 287 -17.61 -27.21 1.77
CA ALA A 287 -17.41 -28.67 1.85
C ALA A 287 -18.17 -29.44 0.75
N ASP A 288 -19.25 -28.87 0.22
CA ASP A 288 -20.02 -29.44 -0.89
C ASP A 288 -19.46 -29.10 -2.29
N GLY A 289 -18.34 -28.37 -2.37
CA GLY A 289 -17.68 -28.01 -3.63
C GLY A 289 -18.16 -26.71 -4.28
N ARG A 290 -19.08 -25.97 -3.64
CA ARG A 290 -19.49 -24.64 -4.11
C ARG A 290 -18.47 -23.58 -3.70
N LEU A 291 -18.09 -22.69 -4.62
CA LEU A 291 -17.35 -21.49 -4.24
C LEU A 291 -18.28 -20.47 -3.55
N GLU A 292 -17.74 -19.74 -2.59
CA GLU A 292 -18.40 -18.63 -1.92
C GLU A 292 -17.44 -17.44 -1.82
N LEU A 293 -17.92 -16.29 -2.28
CA LEU A 293 -17.19 -15.05 -2.41
C LEU A 293 -17.68 -14.06 -1.35
N PHE A 294 -16.73 -13.47 -0.66
CA PHE A 294 -16.92 -12.50 0.41
C PHE A 294 -16.36 -11.15 -0.06
N ALA A 295 -17.18 -10.10 0.01
CA ALA A 295 -16.81 -8.76 -0.44
C ALA A 295 -17.01 -7.76 0.70
N LEU A 296 -15.89 -7.27 1.25
CA LEU A 296 -15.85 -6.27 2.30
C LEU A 296 -15.48 -4.92 1.71
N SER A 297 -16.38 -3.96 1.86
CA SER A 297 -16.07 -2.55 1.63
C SER A 297 -16.15 -1.79 2.95
N ASP A 298 -15.89 -0.51 2.85
CA ASP A 298 -15.96 0.45 3.95
C ASP A 298 -17.31 0.53 4.66
N SER A 299 -18.40 0.28 3.95
CA SER A 299 -19.76 0.50 4.44
C SER A 299 -20.59 -0.77 4.50
N THR A 300 -20.22 -1.80 3.75
CA THR A 300 -20.96 -3.07 3.71
C THR A 300 -20.02 -4.26 3.62
N PHE A 301 -20.46 -5.37 4.19
CA PHE A 301 -19.88 -6.68 3.98
C PHE A 301 -20.97 -7.56 3.40
N ASP A 302 -20.84 -7.97 2.14
CA ASP A 302 -21.78 -8.86 1.47
C ASP A 302 -21.08 -10.14 1.00
N HIS A 303 -21.85 -11.20 0.75
CA HIS A 303 -21.36 -12.44 0.18
C HIS A 303 -22.31 -12.98 -0.90
N MET A 304 -21.77 -13.83 -1.78
CA MET A 304 -22.52 -14.58 -2.78
C MET A 304 -21.88 -15.97 -2.95
N TRP A 305 -22.66 -16.95 -3.39
CA TRP A 305 -22.18 -18.33 -3.54
C TRP A 305 -22.67 -18.97 -4.82
N GLN A 306 -21.91 -19.94 -5.32
CA GLN A 306 -22.42 -20.84 -6.36
C GLN A 306 -23.64 -21.60 -5.82
N THR A 307 -24.71 -21.68 -6.61
CA THR A 307 -25.98 -22.37 -6.27
C THR A 307 -25.91 -23.90 -6.36
N GLY A 308 -24.81 -24.41 -6.90
CA GLY A 308 -24.42 -25.81 -7.01
C GLY A 308 -22.95 -25.86 -7.42
N PRO A 309 -22.23 -26.99 -7.26
CA PRO A 309 -20.81 -27.05 -7.60
C PRO A 309 -20.57 -26.68 -9.07
N SER A 310 -19.75 -25.66 -9.31
CA SER A 310 -19.47 -25.13 -10.66
C SER A 310 -20.71 -24.60 -11.42
N ALA A 311 -21.78 -24.23 -10.70
CA ALA A 311 -23.01 -23.68 -11.27
C ALA A 311 -23.03 -22.14 -11.25
N GLY A 312 -24.19 -21.55 -11.58
CA GLY A 312 -24.40 -20.10 -11.47
C GLY A 312 -24.38 -19.60 -10.02
N TRP A 313 -24.27 -18.29 -9.85
CA TRP A 313 -24.15 -17.64 -8.55
C TRP A 313 -25.48 -17.13 -7.99
N SER A 314 -25.59 -17.06 -6.67
CA SER A 314 -26.69 -16.44 -5.94
C SER A 314 -26.71 -14.91 -6.17
N ALA A 315 -27.78 -14.26 -5.71
CA ALA A 315 -27.73 -12.83 -5.47
C ALA A 315 -26.79 -12.53 -4.29
N TRP A 316 -26.35 -11.27 -4.18
CA TRP A 316 -25.63 -10.78 -3.00
C TRP A 316 -26.55 -10.77 -1.79
N GLU A 317 -26.04 -11.29 -0.67
CA GLU A 317 -26.69 -11.18 0.64
C GLU A 317 -25.81 -10.40 1.61
N ASN A 318 -26.46 -9.66 2.53
CA ASN A 318 -25.73 -8.93 3.54
C ASN A 318 -25.10 -9.89 4.53
N PHE A 319 -23.78 -9.77 4.67
CA PHE A 319 -22.97 -10.60 5.53
C PHE A 319 -22.47 -9.88 6.79
N GLY A 320 -22.69 -8.57 6.89
CA GLY A 320 -22.33 -7.78 8.06
C GLY A 320 -22.19 -6.30 7.73
N THR A 321 -21.43 -5.60 8.56
CA THR A 321 -21.10 -4.19 8.36
C THR A 321 -19.69 -4.02 7.82
N GLY A 322 -19.39 -2.83 7.31
CA GLY A 322 -18.09 -2.53 6.70
C GLY A 322 -16.88 -2.75 7.61
N GLY A 323 -15.71 -2.79 6.97
CA GLY A 323 -14.41 -3.06 7.58
C GLY A 323 -13.30 -2.78 6.57
N TYR A 324 -12.06 -3.10 6.93
CA TYR A 324 -10.90 -2.73 6.11
C TYR A 324 -10.22 -3.91 5.47
N ARG A 325 -10.20 -5.05 6.17
CA ARG A 325 -9.51 -6.24 5.68
C ARG A 325 -10.27 -7.52 5.97
N LEU A 326 -10.24 -8.50 5.06
CA LEU A 326 -10.78 -9.84 5.30
C LEU A 326 -9.83 -10.97 4.87
N ALA A 327 -10.05 -12.14 5.45
CA ALA A 327 -9.53 -13.42 5.00
C ALA A 327 -10.56 -14.52 5.31
N ALA A 328 -10.60 -15.58 4.50
CA ALA A 328 -11.47 -16.73 4.72
C ALA A 328 -10.66 -18.02 4.69
N GLY A 329 -10.96 -18.94 5.60
CA GLY A 329 -10.38 -20.26 5.66
C GLY A 329 -11.43 -21.31 5.97
N SER A 330 -11.09 -22.59 5.82
CA SER A 330 -12.00 -23.69 6.14
C SER A 330 -11.47 -24.46 7.32
N ASN A 331 -12.31 -24.67 8.32
CA ASN A 331 -12.03 -25.58 9.44
C ASN A 331 -11.87 -27.01 8.93
N ALA A 332 -11.23 -27.87 9.73
CA ALA A 332 -11.01 -29.29 9.39
C ALA A 332 -12.33 -30.07 9.17
N ASP A 333 -13.42 -29.62 9.78
CA ASP A 333 -14.77 -30.19 9.59
C ASP A 333 -15.49 -29.68 8.32
N GLY A 334 -14.86 -28.80 7.54
CA GLY A 334 -15.40 -28.25 6.30
C GLY A 334 -16.28 -26.99 6.48
N ARG A 335 -16.38 -26.44 7.69
CA ARG A 335 -17.05 -25.14 7.92
C ARG A 335 -16.14 -24.00 7.53
N ILE A 336 -16.63 -23.09 6.68
CA ILE A 336 -15.92 -21.85 6.38
C ILE A 336 -15.95 -20.94 7.61
N GLU A 337 -14.83 -20.28 7.89
CA GLU A 337 -14.68 -19.23 8.88
C GLU A 337 -14.01 -18.01 8.26
N VAL A 338 -14.64 -16.86 8.45
CA VAL A 338 -14.28 -15.58 7.83
C VAL A 338 -13.83 -14.63 8.92
N PHE A 339 -12.68 -14.02 8.73
CA PHE A 339 -12.10 -13.03 9.62
C PHE A 339 -12.13 -11.67 8.94
N ALA A 340 -12.45 -10.63 9.71
CA ALA A 340 -12.41 -9.25 9.26
C ALA A 340 -11.78 -8.34 10.31
N SER A 341 -10.93 -7.41 9.87
CA SER A 341 -10.35 -6.37 10.73
C SER A 341 -10.96 -5.01 10.43
N ASN A 342 -11.26 -4.27 11.48
CA ASN A 342 -11.72 -2.88 11.42
C ASN A 342 -10.95 -2.02 12.46
N ALA A 343 -11.42 -0.80 12.72
CA ALA A 343 -10.76 0.13 13.64
C ALA A 343 -10.73 -0.35 15.11
N ASN A 344 -11.53 -1.36 15.44
CA ASN A 344 -11.69 -1.88 16.81
C ASN A 344 -10.98 -3.23 17.04
N GLY A 345 -10.33 -3.81 16.02
CA GLY A 345 -9.65 -5.11 16.12
C GLY A 345 -10.11 -6.12 15.08
N VAL A 346 -9.90 -7.40 15.39
CA VAL A 346 -10.26 -8.53 14.52
C VAL A 346 -11.54 -9.21 15.01
N PHE A 347 -12.42 -9.51 14.06
CA PHE A 347 -13.71 -10.17 14.26
C PHE A 347 -13.78 -11.40 13.37
N HIS A 348 -14.62 -12.36 13.75
CA HIS A 348 -14.84 -13.56 12.95
C HIS A 348 -16.30 -13.98 12.92
N ARG A 349 -16.65 -14.75 11.88
CA ARG A 349 -17.95 -15.36 11.68
C ARG A 349 -17.75 -16.70 10.97
N TRP A 350 -18.41 -17.74 11.46
CA TRP A 350 -18.24 -19.10 10.94
C TRP A 350 -19.57 -19.73 10.53
N GLN A 351 -19.50 -20.70 9.63
CA GLN A 351 -20.62 -21.58 9.36
C GLN A 351 -20.91 -22.46 10.58
N THR A 352 -22.18 -22.64 10.95
CA THR A 352 -22.61 -23.49 12.08
C THR A 352 -22.73 -24.96 11.72
N ALA A 353 -22.75 -25.29 10.42
CA ALA A 353 -22.63 -26.62 9.86
C ALA A 353 -21.92 -26.52 8.48
N PRO A 354 -21.22 -27.57 8.02
CA PRO A 354 -20.52 -27.51 6.74
C PRO A 354 -21.49 -27.15 5.60
N SER A 355 -21.17 -26.10 4.83
CA SER A 355 -22.03 -25.59 3.74
C SER A 355 -23.42 -25.15 4.20
N GLY A 356 -23.58 -24.77 5.48
CA GLY A 356 -24.86 -24.45 6.11
C GLY A 356 -24.98 -23.00 6.56
N GLY A 357 -25.80 -22.77 7.60
CA GLY A 357 -26.05 -21.44 8.16
C GLY A 357 -24.82 -20.81 8.81
N TRP A 358 -24.92 -19.54 9.18
CA TRP A 358 -23.83 -18.75 9.76
C TRP A 358 -24.11 -18.34 11.21
N ALA A 359 -23.07 -18.32 12.03
CA ALA A 359 -23.09 -17.72 13.37
C ALA A 359 -23.28 -16.19 13.28
N HIS A 360 -23.36 -15.50 14.41
CA HIS A 360 -23.23 -14.04 14.45
C HIS A 360 -21.75 -13.64 14.34
N TRP A 361 -21.49 -12.36 14.03
CA TRP A 361 -20.14 -11.82 14.16
C TRP A 361 -19.74 -11.74 15.63
N GLU A 362 -18.56 -12.23 15.95
CA GLU A 362 -17.97 -12.14 17.28
C GLU A 362 -16.57 -11.53 17.20
N GLY A 363 -16.09 -10.94 18.31
CA GLY A 363 -14.71 -10.47 18.40
C GLY A 363 -13.76 -11.66 18.53
N ALA A 364 -12.67 -11.69 17.77
CA ALA A 364 -11.69 -12.77 17.79
C ALA A 364 -10.71 -12.64 18.97
N GLY A 365 -11.19 -12.26 20.16
CA GLY A 365 -10.34 -12.06 21.35
C GLY A 365 -9.43 -10.82 21.31
N GLY A 366 -9.65 -9.87 20.39
CA GLY A 366 -8.87 -8.65 20.22
C GLY A 366 -8.14 -8.60 18.87
N GLY A 367 -6.81 -8.44 18.93
CA GLY A 367 -5.94 -8.39 17.76
C GLY A 367 -5.73 -6.99 17.19
N PRO A 368 -4.74 -6.80 16.30
CA PRO A 368 -4.41 -5.48 15.79
C PRO A 368 -5.56 -4.91 14.96
N ALA A 369 -5.95 -3.67 15.28
CA ALA A 369 -6.91 -2.92 14.49
C ALA A 369 -6.33 -2.57 13.11
N ASN A 370 -7.20 -2.46 12.10
CA ASN A 370 -6.83 -2.14 10.72
C ASN A 370 -5.80 -3.11 10.11
N ALA A 371 -5.77 -4.36 10.58
CA ALA A 371 -4.78 -5.34 10.19
C ALA A 371 -5.10 -5.99 8.85
N ARG A 372 -4.09 -6.18 8.01
CA ARG A 372 -4.14 -7.14 6.90
C ARG A 372 -4.13 -8.55 7.46
N LEU A 373 -5.00 -9.38 6.92
CA LEU A 373 -5.23 -10.73 7.42
C LEU A 373 -4.75 -11.75 6.40
N ALA A 374 -4.02 -12.75 6.88
CA ALA A 374 -3.83 -14.02 6.20
C ALA A 374 -4.32 -15.14 7.13
N VAL A 375 -4.93 -16.16 6.55
CA VAL A 375 -5.41 -17.34 7.28
C VAL A 375 -4.89 -18.56 6.55
N GLU A 376 -4.33 -19.50 7.29
CA GLU A 376 -3.85 -20.76 6.74
C GLU A 376 -4.18 -21.92 7.67
N ASN A 377 -4.29 -23.12 7.09
CA ASN A 377 -4.45 -24.34 7.86
C ASN A 377 -3.09 -24.96 8.17
N THR A 378 -2.84 -25.23 9.45
CA THR A 378 -1.80 -26.18 9.82
C THR A 378 -2.14 -27.59 9.28
N PRO A 379 -1.17 -28.51 9.14
CA PRO A 379 -1.41 -29.84 8.57
C PRO A 379 -2.45 -30.69 9.31
N ASP A 380 -2.67 -30.42 10.59
CA ASP A 380 -3.69 -31.11 11.41
C ASP A 380 -5.11 -30.53 11.20
N GLY A 381 -5.23 -29.48 10.39
CA GLY A 381 -6.48 -28.82 10.03
C GLY A 381 -6.86 -27.63 10.92
N ARG A 382 -6.06 -27.30 11.94
CA ARG A 382 -6.28 -26.08 12.75
C ARG A 382 -6.00 -24.82 11.95
N LEU A 383 -6.87 -23.83 12.11
CA LEU A 383 -6.68 -22.50 11.54
C LEU A 383 -5.68 -21.68 12.36
N GLU A 384 -4.84 -20.93 11.66
CA GLU A 384 -3.97 -19.90 12.21
C GLU A 384 -4.15 -18.60 11.41
N VAL A 385 -4.33 -17.50 12.14
CA VAL A 385 -4.66 -16.17 11.63
C VAL A 385 -3.49 -15.25 11.91
N PHE A 386 -3.00 -14.58 10.88
CA PHE A 386 -1.91 -13.62 10.94
C PHE A 386 -2.47 -12.23 10.68
N ALA A 387 -2.26 -11.31 11.63
CA ALA A 387 -2.79 -9.96 11.59
C ALA A 387 -1.66 -8.93 11.62
N LEU A 388 -1.45 -8.26 10.48
CA LEU A 388 -0.41 -7.26 10.29
C LEU A 388 -1.00 -5.86 10.11
N SER A 389 -0.82 -4.99 11.09
CA SER A 389 -1.03 -3.54 10.95
C SER A 389 0.28 -2.84 10.57
N ASP A 390 0.22 -1.53 10.38
CA ASP A 390 1.41 -0.72 10.06
C ASP A 390 2.47 -0.73 11.18
N SER A 391 2.05 -0.98 12.43
CA SER A 391 2.93 -0.95 13.60
C SER A 391 3.05 -2.27 14.35
N THR A 392 2.09 -3.18 14.20
CA THR A 392 1.98 -4.40 14.99
C THR A 392 1.77 -5.62 14.11
N PHE A 393 2.47 -6.72 14.41
CA PHE A 393 2.17 -8.03 13.85
C PHE A 393 1.89 -9.02 14.98
N GLU A 394 0.68 -9.55 15.03
CA GLU A 394 0.28 -10.62 15.95
C GLU A 394 -0.32 -11.81 15.19
N HIS A 395 -0.36 -12.96 15.86
CA HIS A 395 -1.03 -14.16 15.34
C HIS A 395 -1.99 -14.76 16.38
N LEU A 396 -2.95 -15.54 15.90
CA LEU A 396 -3.99 -16.22 16.68
C LEU A 396 -4.20 -17.61 16.09
N TYR A 397 -4.17 -18.66 16.90
CA TYR A 397 -4.32 -20.03 16.40
C TYR A 397 -5.36 -20.82 17.19
N GLN A 398 -5.96 -21.81 16.55
CA GLN A 398 -6.79 -22.78 17.26
C GLN A 398 -5.92 -23.66 18.16
N THR A 399 -6.34 -23.84 19.41
CA THR A 399 -5.65 -24.67 20.41
C THR A 399 -5.92 -26.17 20.24
N GLY A 400 -6.94 -26.52 19.45
CA GLY A 400 -7.28 -27.87 19.04
C GLY A 400 -8.07 -27.85 17.73
N VAL A 401 -8.14 -28.97 17.01
CA VAL A 401 -8.88 -29.07 15.74
C VAL A 401 -10.36 -28.71 15.98
N ASN A 402 -10.86 -27.71 15.24
CA ASN A 402 -12.21 -27.16 15.42
C ASN A 402 -12.49 -26.65 16.85
N GLY A 403 -11.45 -26.30 17.60
CA GLY A 403 -11.51 -25.93 19.01
C GLY A 403 -11.51 -24.43 19.26
N GLY A 404 -11.24 -24.06 20.52
CA GLY A 404 -11.10 -22.66 20.92
C GLY A 404 -9.79 -22.03 20.46
N TRP A 405 -9.72 -20.70 20.56
CA TRP A 405 -8.59 -19.88 20.12
C TRP A 405 -7.57 -19.64 21.24
N SER A 406 -6.32 -19.41 20.86
CA SER A 406 -5.26 -18.88 21.73
C SER A 406 -5.58 -17.43 22.13
N ALA A 407 -4.71 -16.82 22.95
CA ALA A 407 -4.62 -15.36 22.97
C ALA A 407 -3.87 -14.87 21.71
N TRP A 408 -4.02 -13.60 21.36
CA TRP A 408 -3.13 -12.97 20.38
C TRP A 408 -1.71 -12.92 20.94
N GLU A 409 -0.75 -13.38 20.16
CA GLU A 409 0.67 -13.37 20.54
C GLU A 409 1.46 -12.49 19.56
N ASN A 410 2.45 -11.77 20.09
CA ASN A 410 3.36 -10.97 19.29
C ASN A 410 4.10 -11.85 18.29
N PHE A 411 3.97 -11.51 17.02
CA PHE A 411 4.58 -12.21 15.91
C PHE A 411 5.68 -11.39 15.22
N GLY A 412 5.77 -10.08 15.46
CA GLY A 412 6.79 -9.19 14.92
C GLY A 412 6.40 -7.70 14.94
N GLY A 413 7.20 -6.88 14.26
CA GLY A 413 6.85 -5.49 13.97
C GLY A 413 5.86 -5.37 12.80
N GLY A 414 5.19 -4.24 12.72
CA GLY A 414 4.25 -3.94 11.63
C GLY A 414 4.87 -3.87 10.23
N GLY A 415 4.00 -3.72 9.22
CA GLY A 415 4.42 -3.80 7.83
C GLY A 415 3.30 -3.52 6.83
N HIS A 416 3.59 -3.79 5.55
CA HIS A 416 2.74 -3.44 4.43
C HIS A 416 1.85 -4.59 3.96
N ALA A 417 2.30 -5.84 3.87
CA ALA A 417 1.45 -6.95 3.45
C ALA A 417 1.86 -8.25 4.12
N VAL A 418 0.90 -9.17 4.25
CA VAL A 418 1.12 -10.51 4.79
C VAL A 418 0.55 -11.55 3.84
N ALA A 419 1.30 -12.61 3.61
CA ALA A 419 0.84 -13.81 2.91
C ALA A 419 1.31 -15.03 3.69
N ALA A 420 0.46 -16.04 3.82
CA ALA A 420 0.80 -17.29 4.49
C ALA A 420 0.62 -18.45 3.50
N GLY A 421 1.40 -19.49 3.72
CA GLY A 421 1.29 -20.76 3.03
C GLY A 421 1.99 -21.84 3.83
N TYR A 422 2.17 -23.01 3.21
CA TYR A 422 2.84 -24.14 3.85
C TYR A 422 3.86 -24.77 2.93
N ASN A 423 4.92 -25.25 3.56
CA ASN A 423 6.01 -25.99 2.93
C ASN A 423 5.55 -27.40 2.54
N GLN A 424 6.36 -28.10 1.73
CA GLN A 424 6.06 -29.48 1.34
C GLN A 424 5.97 -30.43 2.55
N ASP A 425 6.70 -30.13 3.62
CA ASP A 425 6.68 -30.87 4.89
C ASP A 425 5.52 -30.47 5.82
N GLY A 426 4.64 -29.58 5.38
CA GLY A 426 3.46 -29.11 6.11
C GLY A 426 3.73 -27.94 7.06
N ARG A 427 4.98 -27.50 7.26
CA ARG A 427 5.25 -26.37 8.14
C ARG A 427 4.70 -25.08 7.53
N LEU A 428 3.98 -24.30 8.33
CA LEU A 428 3.57 -22.96 7.88
C LEU A 428 4.79 -22.07 7.66
N GLU A 429 4.67 -21.21 6.66
CA GLU A 429 5.62 -20.15 6.36
C GLU A 429 4.86 -18.88 5.99
N VAL A 430 5.24 -17.79 6.65
CA VAL A 430 4.57 -16.51 6.60
C VAL A 430 5.54 -15.51 6.03
N PHE A 431 5.08 -14.74 5.04
CA PHE A 431 5.81 -13.67 4.41
C PHE A 431 5.19 -12.35 4.81
N ALA A 432 6.05 -11.37 5.11
CA ALA A 432 5.62 -10.00 5.35
C ALA A 432 6.52 -9.02 4.61
N SER A 433 5.93 -7.95 4.10
CA SER A 433 6.67 -6.85 3.46
C SER A 433 6.64 -5.60 4.33
N ASN A 434 7.64 -4.74 4.18
CA ASN A 434 7.69 -3.40 4.77
C ASN A 434 8.59 -2.49 3.91
N ALA A 435 8.98 -1.33 4.44
CA ALA A 435 9.83 -0.37 3.72
C ALA A 435 11.23 -0.92 3.37
N GLN A 436 11.67 -1.99 4.04
CA GLN A 436 12.98 -2.61 3.86
C GLN A 436 12.98 -3.80 2.90
N GLY A 437 11.80 -4.27 2.46
CA GLY A 437 11.67 -5.40 1.54
C GLY A 437 10.71 -6.46 2.06
N VAL A 438 10.98 -7.72 1.70
CA VAL A 438 10.21 -8.91 2.06
C VAL A 438 11.00 -9.76 3.04
N PHE A 439 10.30 -10.22 4.07
CA PHE A 439 10.78 -11.04 5.16
C PHE A 439 9.91 -12.29 5.25
N HIS A 440 10.45 -13.35 5.82
CA HIS A 440 9.71 -14.57 6.09
C HIS A 440 10.04 -15.16 7.45
N ARG A 441 9.09 -15.94 7.98
CA ARG A 441 9.18 -16.68 9.23
C ARG A 441 8.48 -18.02 9.04
N TRP A 442 9.06 -19.10 9.55
CA TRP A 442 8.52 -20.45 9.35
C TRP A 442 8.44 -21.24 10.65
N GLN A 443 7.48 -22.16 10.72
CA GLN A 443 7.38 -23.06 11.86
C GLN A 443 8.62 -23.94 11.95
N THR A 444 9.20 -24.09 13.15
CA THR A 444 10.27 -25.04 13.46
C THR A 444 9.74 -26.27 14.20
N SER A 445 8.55 -26.15 14.79
CA SER A 445 7.72 -27.23 15.32
C SER A 445 6.25 -26.77 15.28
N PRO A 446 5.27 -27.63 15.60
CA PRO A 446 3.86 -27.22 15.64
C PRO A 446 3.52 -26.08 16.63
N ALA A 447 4.45 -25.71 17.51
CA ALA A 447 4.28 -24.67 18.52
C ALA A 447 5.44 -23.67 18.57
N SER A 448 6.37 -23.70 17.61
CA SER A 448 7.52 -22.79 17.61
C SER A 448 7.88 -22.31 16.21
N TRP A 449 8.46 -21.11 16.14
CA TRP A 449 8.80 -20.44 14.89
C TRP A 449 10.28 -20.11 14.84
N SER A 450 10.82 -19.95 13.63
CA SER A 450 12.13 -19.33 13.40
C SER A 450 12.12 -17.87 13.83
N GLU A 451 13.28 -17.20 13.82
CA GLU A 451 13.30 -15.73 13.76
C GLU A 451 12.84 -15.25 12.37
N TRP A 452 12.47 -13.97 12.27
CA TRP A 452 12.27 -13.32 10.97
C TRP A 452 13.59 -13.24 10.21
N ALA A 453 13.60 -13.70 8.97
CA ALA A 453 14.72 -13.55 8.06
C ALA A 453 14.33 -12.68 6.86
N GLY A 454 15.27 -11.87 6.36
CA GLY A 454 15.07 -11.14 5.11
C GLY A 454 15.26 -12.07 3.92
N THR A 455 14.35 -12.01 2.94
CA THR A 455 14.53 -12.70 1.65
C THR A 455 14.94 -11.72 0.54
N GLY A 456 14.95 -10.41 0.81
CA GLY A 456 15.22 -9.36 -0.17
C GLY A 456 13.91 -8.80 -0.73
N GLY A 457 13.76 -8.73 -2.04
CA GLY A 457 12.51 -8.29 -2.68
C GLY A 457 12.31 -6.77 -2.65
N ILE A 458 11.20 -6.34 -3.21
CA ILE A 458 10.88 -4.91 -3.35
C ILE A 458 10.17 -4.39 -2.08
N SER A 459 10.45 -3.13 -1.73
CA SER A 459 9.86 -2.48 -0.56
C SER A 459 8.36 -2.24 -0.73
N ASN A 460 7.63 -2.28 0.39
CA ASN A 460 6.20 -1.93 0.49
C ASN A 460 5.35 -2.67 -0.55
N ALA A 461 5.66 -3.96 -0.75
CA ALA A 461 4.99 -4.78 -1.74
C ALA A 461 3.68 -5.35 -1.21
N GLU A 462 2.70 -5.51 -2.09
CA GLU A 462 1.65 -6.50 -1.93
C GLU A 462 2.20 -7.88 -2.23
N LEU A 463 1.74 -8.89 -1.47
CA LEU A 463 2.29 -10.23 -1.50
C LEU A 463 1.23 -11.27 -1.89
N ALA A 464 1.66 -12.24 -2.69
CA ALA A 464 0.97 -13.51 -2.86
C ALA A 464 2.00 -14.64 -2.76
N THR A 465 1.55 -15.80 -2.29
CA THR A 465 2.38 -17.00 -2.26
C THR A 465 1.60 -18.17 -2.81
N SER A 466 2.30 -19.07 -3.50
CA SER A 466 1.75 -20.32 -3.99
C SER A 466 2.86 -21.37 -4.05
N ARG A 467 2.48 -22.62 -4.29
CA ARG A 467 3.40 -23.75 -4.34
C ARG A 467 3.39 -24.36 -5.73
N SER A 468 4.59 -24.57 -6.26
CA SER A 468 4.77 -25.35 -7.49
C SER A 468 4.39 -26.82 -7.26
N VAL A 469 4.10 -27.54 -8.35
CA VAL A 469 3.71 -28.97 -8.32
C VAL A 469 4.70 -29.88 -7.58
N ASP A 470 5.97 -29.50 -7.52
CA ASP A 470 7.03 -30.24 -6.86
C ASP A 470 7.18 -29.91 -5.36
N GLY A 471 6.38 -28.98 -4.85
CA GLY A 471 6.32 -28.63 -3.44
C GLY A 471 7.14 -27.40 -3.04
N ARG A 472 7.78 -26.70 -3.98
CA ARG A 472 8.53 -25.46 -3.69
C ARG A 472 7.59 -24.27 -3.52
N VAL A 473 7.80 -23.52 -2.45
CA VAL A 473 7.10 -22.25 -2.21
C VAL A 473 7.68 -21.17 -3.11
N GLU A 474 6.80 -20.35 -3.68
CA GLU A 474 7.15 -19.20 -4.49
C GLU A 474 6.37 -17.98 -4.02
N VAL A 475 7.09 -16.89 -3.77
CA VAL A 475 6.55 -15.62 -3.29
C VAL A 475 6.63 -14.59 -4.39
N PHE A 476 5.52 -13.89 -4.59
CA PHE A 476 5.35 -12.83 -5.57
C PHE A 476 5.11 -11.52 -4.84
N ALA A 477 5.76 -10.47 -5.31
CA ALA A 477 5.71 -9.14 -4.72
C ALA A 477 5.40 -8.12 -5.81
N ILE A 478 4.42 -7.23 -5.59
CA ILE A 478 4.13 -6.12 -6.50
C ILE A 478 4.03 -4.81 -5.73
N ASN A 479 4.56 -3.72 -6.30
CA ASN A 479 4.26 -2.36 -5.85
C ASN A 479 3.94 -1.49 -7.07
N ALA A 480 3.76 -0.18 -6.86
CA ALA A 480 3.38 0.74 -7.94
C ALA A 480 4.35 0.76 -9.14
N GLY A 481 5.64 0.42 -8.93
CA GLY A 481 6.66 0.50 -9.97
C GLY A 481 7.09 -0.84 -10.58
N THR A 482 6.96 -1.95 -9.85
CA THR A 482 7.51 -3.25 -10.30
C THR A 482 6.77 -4.43 -9.69
N ALA A 483 6.70 -5.54 -10.43
CA ALA A 483 6.43 -6.87 -9.90
C ALA A 483 7.73 -7.70 -9.91
N SER A 484 7.98 -8.44 -8.84
CA SER A 484 9.13 -9.32 -8.67
C SER A 484 8.71 -10.64 -7.99
N HIS A 485 9.53 -11.67 -8.11
CA HIS A 485 9.28 -12.96 -7.45
C HIS A 485 10.58 -13.64 -7.02
N ALA A 486 10.45 -14.57 -6.07
CA ALA A 486 11.51 -15.47 -5.64
C ALA A 486 10.91 -16.83 -5.27
N TRP A 487 11.65 -17.90 -5.48
CA TRP A 487 11.20 -19.27 -5.22
C TRP A 487 12.22 -20.07 -4.42
N GLN A 488 11.77 -21.07 -3.68
CA GLN A 488 12.69 -22.02 -3.07
C GLN A 488 13.47 -22.77 -4.16
N THR A 489 14.80 -22.86 -4.01
CA THR A 489 15.68 -23.56 -4.99
C THR A 489 15.51 -25.08 -5.01
N GLY A 490 14.83 -25.61 -4.00
CA GLY A 490 14.32 -26.97 -3.85
C GLY A 490 13.32 -26.97 -2.69
N PRO A 491 12.47 -27.99 -2.51
CA PRO A 491 11.51 -27.98 -1.41
C PRO A 491 12.20 -27.79 -0.06
N ASN A 492 11.71 -26.85 0.75
CA ASN A 492 12.26 -26.48 2.06
C ASN A 492 13.72 -25.95 2.02
N ALA A 493 14.22 -25.57 0.84
CA ALA A 493 15.56 -25.00 0.68
C ALA A 493 15.54 -23.46 0.71
N SER A 494 16.71 -22.85 0.61
CA SER A 494 16.85 -21.39 0.49
C SER A 494 16.15 -20.83 -0.76
N TYR A 495 15.72 -19.58 -0.67
CA TYR A 495 15.15 -18.84 -1.80
C TYR A 495 16.20 -18.48 -2.84
N SER A 496 15.75 -18.39 -4.10
CA SER A 496 16.50 -17.78 -5.20
C SER A 496 16.78 -16.30 -4.92
N GLN A 497 17.61 -15.68 -5.77
CA GLN A 497 17.60 -14.23 -5.87
C GLN A 497 16.23 -13.78 -6.38
N TRP A 498 15.84 -12.56 -6.01
CA TRP A 498 14.63 -11.93 -6.55
C TRP A 498 14.85 -11.52 -7.99
N GLU A 499 13.88 -11.83 -8.83
CA GLU A 499 13.90 -11.48 -10.25
C GLU A 499 12.73 -10.55 -10.59
N THR A 500 12.98 -9.60 -11.50
CA THR A 500 11.91 -8.75 -12.04
C THR A 500 10.94 -9.62 -12.82
N PHE A 501 9.69 -9.61 -12.39
CA PHE A 501 8.64 -10.46 -12.91
C PHE A 501 7.66 -9.71 -13.81
N GLY A 502 7.59 -8.38 -13.72
CA GLY A 502 6.73 -7.54 -14.55
C GLY A 502 6.78 -6.07 -14.15
N GLY A 503 5.92 -5.27 -14.80
CA GLY A 503 5.68 -3.88 -14.40
C GLY A 503 4.95 -3.77 -13.05
N GLY A 504 4.87 -2.55 -12.53
CA GLY A 504 4.13 -2.27 -11.30
C GLY A 504 2.61 -2.35 -11.44
N GLY A 505 1.94 -2.32 -10.30
CA GLY A 505 0.50 -2.45 -10.21
C GLY A 505 -0.02 -2.09 -8.83
N THR A 506 -1.30 -2.37 -8.62
CA THR A 506 -2.00 -2.08 -7.37
C THR A 506 -2.13 -3.29 -6.47
N GLY A 507 -1.94 -4.52 -6.96
CA GLY A 507 -2.14 -5.74 -6.18
C GLY A 507 -1.82 -7.01 -6.96
N ILE A 508 -1.70 -8.13 -6.23
CA ILE A 508 -1.34 -9.43 -6.79
C ILE A 508 -2.12 -10.55 -6.09
N GLY A 509 -2.57 -11.53 -6.86
CA GLY A 509 -3.14 -12.78 -6.38
C GLY A 509 -2.50 -13.98 -7.08
N ALA A 510 -2.49 -15.13 -6.42
CA ALA A 510 -1.99 -16.38 -6.98
C ALA A 510 -3.06 -17.47 -6.86
N GLY A 511 -3.11 -18.34 -7.86
CA GLY A 511 -3.94 -19.55 -7.87
C GLY A 511 -3.23 -20.69 -8.59
N ASN A 512 -3.70 -21.91 -8.40
CA ASN A 512 -3.17 -23.08 -9.08
C ASN A 512 -4.21 -23.67 -10.01
N ASN A 513 -3.81 -23.83 -11.28
CA ASN A 513 -4.54 -24.59 -12.28
C ASN A 513 -4.78 -26.04 -11.82
N ALA A 514 -5.65 -26.78 -12.50
CA ALA A 514 -5.93 -28.18 -12.14
C ALA A 514 -4.70 -29.10 -12.30
N ASP A 515 -3.79 -28.73 -13.20
CA ASP A 515 -2.49 -29.41 -13.36
C ASP A 515 -1.42 -28.93 -12.35
N GLY A 516 -1.80 -28.04 -11.43
CA GLY A 516 -0.98 -27.49 -10.37
C GLY A 516 -0.05 -26.36 -10.78
N ARG A 517 -0.04 -25.95 -12.06
CA ARG A 517 0.73 -24.78 -12.50
C ARG A 517 0.21 -23.51 -11.84
N ILE A 518 1.13 -22.69 -11.37
CA ILE A 518 0.79 -21.40 -10.76
C ILE A 518 0.31 -20.43 -11.85
N GLU A 519 -0.76 -19.71 -11.57
CA GLU A 519 -1.25 -18.57 -12.35
C GLU A 519 -1.40 -17.37 -11.44
N ILE A 520 -0.84 -16.24 -11.88
CA ILE A 520 -0.75 -14.99 -11.16
C ILE A 520 -1.67 -13.99 -11.81
N PHE A 521 -2.38 -13.23 -10.97
CA PHE A 521 -3.29 -12.16 -11.36
C PHE A 521 -2.75 -10.85 -10.79
N GLY A 522 -2.33 -9.94 -11.66
CA GLY A 522 -1.82 -8.61 -11.28
C GLY A 522 -2.84 -7.53 -11.60
N THR A 523 -3.12 -6.65 -10.64
CA THR A 523 -4.06 -5.54 -10.84
C THR A 523 -3.35 -4.23 -11.14
N SER A 524 -4.00 -3.34 -11.88
CA SER A 524 -3.51 -1.99 -12.14
C SER A 524 -4.68 -1.04 -12.43
N HIS A 525 -4.38 0.25 -12.54
CA HIS A 525 -5.30 1.26 -13.04
C HIS A 525 -5.80 1.00 -14.47
N ALA A 526 -5.12 0.13 -15.23
CA ALA A 526 -5.53 -0.23 -16.59
C ALA A 526 -6.43 -1.47 -16.65
N GLY A 527 -6.48 -2.28 -15.59
CA GLY A 527 -7.20 -3.55 -15.58
C GLY A 527 -6.46 -4.68 -14.87
N ILE A 528 -6.88 -5.91 -15.19
CA ILE A 528 -6.38 -7.16 -14.60
C ILE A 528 -5.54 -7.92 -15.63
N TYR A 529 -4.27 -8.09 -15.32
CA TYR A 529 -3.35 -8.92 -16.08
C TYR A 529 -3.22 -10.30 -15.46
N HIS A 530 -2.83 -11.28 -16.27
CA HIS A 530 -2.43 -12.57 -15.78
C HIS A 530 -1.18 -13.11 -16.46
N ARG A 531 -0.52 -14.04 -15.77
CA ARG A 531 0.66 -14.77 -16.22
C ARG A 531 0.66 -16.15 -15.60
N TRP A 532 1.00 -17.19 -16.35
CA TRP A 532 1.00 -18.56 -15.84
C TRP A 532 2.30 -19.28 -16.09
N GLN A 533 2.59 -20.25 -15.23
CA GLN A 533 3.76 -21.09 -15.32
C GLN A 533 3.64 -21.98 -16.57
N THR A 534 4.69 -22.02 -17.41
CA THR A 534 4.80 -22.87 -18.62
C THR A 534 5.83 -23.99 -18.44
N GLY A 535 6.63 -23.87 -17.40
CA GLY A 535 7.62 -24.84 -16.95
C GLY A 535 8.11 -24.41 -15.58
N PHE A 536 9.02 -25.19 -14.98
CA PHE A 536 9.40 -25.03 -13.59
C PHE A 536 9.83 -23.62 -13.15
N THR A 537 10.60 -22.95 -14.00
CA THR A 537 11.06 -21.56 -13.82
C THR A 537 10.68 -20.69 -15.01
N THR A 538 9.83 -21.17 -15.90
CA THR A 538 9.45 -20.46 -17.13
C THR A 538 7.98 -20.10 -17.08
N TRP A 539 7.67 -18.94 -17.62
CA TRP A 539 6.35 -18.33 -17.53
C TRP A 539 5.88 -17.89 -18.92
N SER A 540 4.57 -17.77 -19.11
CA SER A 540 4.00 -17.06 -20.27
C SER A 540 4.43 -15.60 -20.29
N GLU A 541 4.09 -14.84 -21.32
CA GLU A 541 4.09 -13.38 -21.21
C GLU A 541 2.92 -12.91 -20.34
N TRP A 542 3.01 -11.68 -19.83
CA TRP A 542 1.84 -11.01 -19.23
C TRP A 542 0.82 -10.71 -20.32
N GLY A 543 -0.44 -11.02 -20.04
CA GLY A 543 -1.56 -10.73 -20.93
C GLY A 543 -2.78 -10.26 -20.14
N TRP A 544 -3.78 -9.77 -20.87
CA TRP A 544 -5.10 -9.53 -20.31
C TRP A 544 -5.80 -10.85 -19.99
N LEU A 545 -6.60 -10.87 -18.92
CA LEU A 545 -7.48 -11.99 -18.62
C LEU A 545 -8.68 -11.98 -19.59
N ASN A 546 -8.46 -12.46 -20.82
CA ASN A 546 -9.33 -12.27 -22.00
C ASN A 546 -9.40 -10.81 -22.50
N ASP A 547 -9.94 -9.92 -21.68
CA ASP A 547 -9.99 -8.47 -21.88
C ASP A 547 -9.47 -7.73 -20.63
N SER A 548 -9.47 -6.40 -20.61
CA SER A 548 -8.88 -5.63 -19.51
C SER A 548 -9.57 -5.85 -18.17
N GLY A 549 -10.85 -6.22 -18.16
CA GLY A 549 -11.66 -6.25 -16.96
C GLY A 549 -11.77 -4.88 -16.29
N PRO A 550 -12.11 -4.84 -14.99
CA PRO A 550 -12.24 -3.58 -14.26
C PRO A 550 -10.87 -2.97 -13.96
N ALA A 551 -10.77 -1.65 -14.14
CA ALA A 551 -9.67 -0.85 -13.61
C ALA A 551 -9.69 -0.86 -12.07
N ILE A 552 -8.50 -1.01 -11.47
CA ILE A 552 -8.33 -1.05 -10.03
C ILE A 552 -7.49 0.15 -9.59
N ASN A 553 -8.13 1.06 -8.84
CA ASN A 553 -7.49 2.23 -8.22
C ASN A 553 -6.62 1.84 -7.03
#